data_AF-A0A1H2L8L2-F1
#
_entry.id   AF-A0A1H2L8L2-F1
#
_cell.length_a   1.000
_cell.length_b   1.000
_cell.length_c   1.000
_cell.angle_alpha   90.00
_cell.angle_beta   90.00
_cell.angle_gamma   90.00
#
_symmetry.space_group_name_H-M   'P 1'
#
loop_
_entity.id
_entity.type
_entity.pdbx_description
1 polymer ?
#
loop_
_entity_poly.entity_id
_entity_poly.type
_entity_poly.pdbx_seq_one_letter_code
_entity_poly.pdbx_strand_id
1 'polypeptide(L)'
;MTGYCVTVDVLLDGHSPLDPAILGDTTVDRLGAMTDALAHLYGAISGDERGWSATVTLDDDTLNGARDRAVSEILAAADRARLPTAPVVRVEVVREDVRDAEQERPTLLDLVSGPEAAEILGVSRQRVHQLAHEHPDFPAPAYQLGVGSLWFRAGVEAFGQRWERRAGRPPSKTA
;
A
#
# COMPACT_ATOMS: atom_id res chain seq x y z
N MET A 1 5.87 2.71 27.58
CA MET A 1 6.15 3.55 26.40
C MET A 1 5.79 2.75 25.17
N THR A 2 5.16 3.40 24.19
CA THR A 2 4.68 2.78 22.95
C THR A 2 5.53 3.30 21.81
N GLY A 3 5.95 2.42 20.89
CA GLY A 3 6.67 2.79 19.69
C GLY A 3 5.75 3.50 18.67
N TYR A 4 6.23 4.61 18.13
CA TYR A 4 5.56 5.36 17.07
C TYR A 4 6.52 5.58 15.91
N CYS A 5 6.02 5.36 14.69
CA CYS A 5 6.67 5.76 13.46
C CYS A 5 6.13 7.15 13.06
N VAL A 6 7.02 8.10 12.86
CA VAL A 6 6.67 9.46 12.44
C VAL A 6 7.36 9.80 11.13
N THR A 7 6.56 10.18 10.14
CA THR A 7 7.02 10.61 8.82
C THR A 7 6.73 12.09 8.64
N VAL A 8 7.74 12.83 8.17
CA VAL A 8 7.63 14.25 7.82
C VAL A 8 8.05 14.44 6.37
N ASP A 9 7.22 15.14 5.61
CA ASP A 9 7.48 15.46 4.22
C ASP A 9 7.53 16.97 4.01
N VAL A 10 8.60 17.40 3.35
CA VAL A 10 8.79 18.78 2.87
C VAL A 10 8.85 18.74 1.35
N LEU A 11 8.06 19.60 0.71
CA LEU A 11 8.03 19.74 -0.74
C LEU A 11 8.14 21.23 -1.08
N LEU A 12 9.13 21.61 -1.89
CA LEU A 12 9.35 22.98 -2.30
C LEU A 12 8.22 23.47 -3.21
N ASP A 13 7.85 24.74 -3.06
CA ASP A 13 6.79 25.37 -3.85
C ASP A 13 7.06 25.23 -5.35
N GLY A 14 6.00 24.96 -6.11
CA GLY A 14 6.08 24.79 -7.57
C GLY A 14 6.47 23.39 -8.03
N HIS A 15 6.71 22.46 -7.11
CA HIS A 15 6.96 21.06 -7.44
C HIS A 15 5.77 20.17 -7.08
N SER A 16 5.49 19.21 -7.95
CA SER A 16 4.54 18.12 -7.71
C SER A 16 5.28 16.87 -7.25
N PRO A 17 4.70 16.06 -6.33
CA PRO A 17 5.20 14.73 -6.03
C PRO A 17 5.26 13.80 -7.27
N LEU A 18 4.50 14.13 -8.32
CA LEU A 18 4.45 13.38 -9.57
C LEU A 18 5.49 13.82 -10.60
N ASP A 19 6.24 14.90 -10.34
CA ASP A 19 7.30 15.31 -11.27
C ASP A 19 8.41 14.25 -11.32
N PRO A 20 9.18 14.16 -12.41
CA PRO A 20 10.39 13.34 -12.44
C PRO A 20 11.39 13.76 -11.37
N ALA A 21 12.14 12.80 -10.83
CA ALA A 21 13.16 13.08 -9.82
C ALA A 21 14.33 13.88 -10.38
N ILE A 22 14.85 14.80 -9.57
CA ILE A 22 15.99 15.65 -9.92
C ILE A 22 17.08 15.41 -8.88
N LEU A 23 18.06 14.57 -9.21
CA LEU A 23 19.17 14.24 -8.31
C LEU A 23 20.35 15.17 -8.59
N GLY A 24 20.73 15.96 -7.59
CA GLY A 24 21.97 16.73 -7.58
C GLY A 24 22.92 16.23 -6.49
N ASP A 25 24.23 16.18 -6.78
CA ASP A 25 25.26 15.66 -5.86
C ASP A 25 25.21 16.35 -4.48
N THR A 26 24.99 17.67 -4.47
CA THR A 26 24.87 18.45 -3.22
C THR A 26 23.68 18.03 -2.37
N THR A 27 22.54 17.70 -2.99
CA THR A 27 21.36 17.25 -2.24
C THR A 27 21.57 15.85 -1.68
N VAL A 28 22.22 14.97 -2.44
CA VAL A 28 22.60 13.63 -1.95
C VAL A 28 23.49 13.73 -0.70
N ASP A 29 24.51 14.60 -0.72
CA ASP A 29 25.38 14.81 0.44
C ASP A 29 24.63 15.34 1.67
N ARG A 30 23.69 16.27 1.46
CA ARG A 30 22.86 16.84 2.55
C ARG A 30 21.89 15.81 3.13
N LEU A 31 21.26 14.99 2.29
CA LEU A 31 20.40 13.89 2.72
C LEU A 31 21.21 12.84 3.50
N GLY A 32 22.46 12.57 3.09
CA GLY A 32 23.39 11.74 3.85
C GLY A 32 23.68 12.30 5.25
N ALA A 33 24.01 13.60 5.34
CA ALA A 33 24.25 14.25 6.64
C ALA A 33 23.02 14.21 7.57
N MET A 34 21.82 14.34 7.01
CA MET A 34 20.57 14.20 7.77
C MET A 34 20.35 12.75 8.24
N THR A 35 20.70 11.77 7.40
CA THR A 35 20.64 10.34 7.74
C THR A 35 21.52 10.02 8.93
N ASP A 36 22.77 10.49 8.92
CA ASP A 36 23.71 10.30 10.03
C ASP A 36 23.19 10.93 11.33
N ALA A 37 22.59 12.13 11.25
CA ALA A 37 22.04 12.84 12.40
C ALA A 37 20.86 12.09 13.06
N LEU A 38 20.04 11.39 12.26
CA LEU A 38 18.85 10.68 12.72
C LEU A 38 19.06 9.18 12.91
N ALA A 39 20.28 8.67 12.72
CA ALA A 39 20.61 7.25 12.86
C ALA A 39 20.21 6.67 14.23
N HIS A 40 20.28 7.47 15.29
CA HIS A 40 19.89 7.09 16.65
C HIS A 40 18.38 6.84 16.83
N LEU A 41 17.55 7.29 15.87
CA LEU A 41 16.10 7.05 15.81
C LEU A 41 15.71 6.12 14.66
N TYR A 42 16.67 5.35 14.14
CA TYR A 42 16.49 4.49 12.97
C TYR A 42 15.92 5.25 11.76
N GLY A 43 16.40 6.49 11.58
CA GLY A 43 15.89 7.40 10.55
C GLY A 43 16.09 6.86 9.13
N ALA A 44 15.03 6.86 8.34
CA ALA A 44 15.05 6.62 6.90
C ALA A 44 14.69 7.92 6.17
N ILE A 45 15.63 8.42 5.37
CA ILE A 45 15.49 9.68 4.64
C ILE A 45 15.52 9.36 3.14
N SER A 46 14.62 9.98 2.39
CA SER A 46 14.65 9.98 0.92
C SER A 46 14.27 11.35 0.40
N GLY A 47 14.70 11.70 -0.80
CA GLY A 47 14.43 13.03 -1.34
C GLY A 47 15.27 13.33 -2.56
N ASP A 48 15.03 14.51 -3.11
CA ASP A 48 15.73 15.06 -4.25
C ASP A 48 15.67 16.60 -4.21
N GLU A 49 16.07 17.30 -5.28
CA GLU A 49 16.08 18.77 -5.31
C GLU A 49 14.71 19.42 -5.08
N ARG A 50 13.60 18.67 -5.16
CA ARG A 50 12.23 19.18 -4.99
C ARG A 50 11.75 19.11 -3.55
N GLY A 51 12.40 18.32 -2.71
CA GLY A 51 11.91 18.03 -1.37
C GLY A 51 12.43 16.73 -0.80
N TRP A 52 12.00 16.41 0.41
CA TRP A 52 12.46 15.22 1.12
C TRP A 52 11.37 14.68 2.05
N SER A 53 11.53 13.41 2.40
CA SER A 53 10.74 12.65 3.35
C SER A 53 11.68 12.03 4.36
N ALA A 54 11.38 12.18 5.65
CA ALA A 54 12.11 11.53 6.72
C ALA A 54 11.13 10.76 7.62
N THR A 55 11.41 9.48 7.83
CA THR A 55 10.70 8.62 8.77
C THR A 55 11.62 8.27 9.92
N VAL A 56 11.14 8.37 11.16
CA VAL A 56 11.87 7.92 12.36
C VAL A 56 10.95 7.07 13.24
N THR A 57 11.55 6.22 14.07
CA THR A 57 10.82 5.46 15.09
C THR A 57 11.29 5.88 16.48
N LEU A 58 10.34 6.15 17.38
CA LEU A 58 10.64 6.58 18.74
C LEU A 58 9.54 6.16 19.72
N ASP A 59 9.94 5.98 20.97
CA ASP A 59 9.03 5.67 22.07
C ASP A 59 8.46 6.94 22.72
N ASP A 60 7.14 6.96 22.94
CA ASP A 60 6.46 8.03 23.69
C ASP A 60 5.24 7.49 24.46
N ASP A 61 4.65 8.33 25.32
CA ASP A 61 3.43 8.00 26.05
C ASP A 61 2.18 8.36 25.25
N THR A 62 2.28 9.32 24.32
CA THR A 62 1.14 9.78 23.52
C THR A 62 1.52 9.99 22.06
N LEU A 63 0.54 9.81 21.18
CA LEU A 63 0.69 10.09 19.74
C LEU A 63 1.11 11.54 19.46
N ASN A 64 0.53 12.50 20.17
CA ASN A 64 0.87 13.91 20.00
C ASN A 64 2.28 14.23 20.53
N GLY A 65 2.69 13.63 21.65
CA GLY A 65 4.06 13.75 22.18
C GLY A 65 5.09 13.21 21.19
N ALA A 66 4.83 12.01 20.66
CA ALA A 66 5.66 11.40 19.63
C ALA A 66 5.79 12.31 18.40
N ARG A 67 4.67 12.83 17.89
CA ARG A 67 4.63 13.77 16.76
C ARG A 67 5.52 14.98 17.02
N ASP A 68 5.26 15.69 18.12
CA ASP A 68 5.91 16.98 18.38
C ASP A 68 7.42 16.81 18.59
N ARG A 69 7.82 15.73 19.28
CA ARG A 69 9.22 15.38 19.46
C ARG A 69 9.90 15.01 18.14
N ALA A 70 9.30 14.12 17.35
CA ALA A 70 9.88 13.69 16.08
C ALA A 70 10.00 14.86 15.10
N VAL A 71 8.95 15.65 14.93
CA VAL A 71 8.94 16.81 14.02
C VAL A 71 10.03 17.80 14.42
N SER A 72 10.18 18.08 15.71
CA SER A 72 11.24 18.96 16.21
C SER A 72 12.63 18.41 15.88
N GLU A 73 12.90 17.13 16.16
CA GLU A 73 14.20 16.51 15.89
C GLU A 73 14.53 16.42 14.41
N ILE A 74 13.55 16.02 13.58
CA ILE A 74 13.70 15.90 12.13
C ILE A 74 13.98 17.27 11.51
N LEU A 75 13.19 18.30 11.84
CA LEU A 75 13.39 19.64 11.27
C LEU A 75 14.71 20.26 11.75
N ALA A 76 15.12 20.01 13.00
CA ALA A 76 16.42 20.44 13.49
C ALA A 76 17.58 19.73 12.77
N ALA A 77 17.43 18.44 12.42
CA ALA A 77 18.41 17.70 11.63
C ALA A 77 18.48 18.22 10.20
N ALA A 78 17.33 18.47 9.56
CA ALA A 78 17.24 19.05 8.23
C ALA A 78 17.91 20.44 8.17
N ASP A 79 17.63 21.32 9.14
CA ASP A 79 18.25 22.66 9.23
C ASP A 79 19.78 22.57 9.36
N ARG A 80 20.29 21.70 10.24
CA ARG A 80 21.73 21.43 10.38
C ARG A 80 22.37 20.91 9.08
N ALA A 81 21.63 20.08 8.34
CA ALA A 81 22.04 19.57 7.02
C ALA A 81 21.83 20.58 5.88
N ARG A 82 21.28 21.78 6.16
CA ARG A 82 20.94 22.82 5.18
C ARG A 82 19.94 22.34 4.12
N LEU A 83 19.01 21.48 4.53
CA LEU A 83 17.83 21.10 3.78
C LEU A 83 16.69 22.07 4.08
N PRO A 84 15.74 22.28 3.14
CA PRO A 84 14.58 23.11 3.41
C PRO A 84 13.73 22.52 4.54
N THR A 85 13.23 23.36 5.44
CA THR A 85 12.33 22.95 6.54
C THR A 85 10.88 23.34 6.31
N ALA A 86 10.58 23.99 5.18
CA ALA A 86 9.25 24.43 4.81
C ALA A 86 9.07 24.46 3.27
N PRO A 87 7.81 24.33 2.78
CA PRO A 87 6.63 23.99 3.56
C PRO A 87 6.62 22.50 3.95
N VAL A 88 6.28 22.22 5.20
CA VAL A 88 5.92 20.85 5.62
C VAL A 88 4.54 20.56 5.06
N VAL A 89 4.46 19.61 4.13
CA VAL A 89 3.24 19.29 3.40
C VAL A 89 2.49 18.09 3.98
N ARG A 90 3.19 17.23 4.73
CA ARG A 90 2.59 16.09 5.42
C ARG A 90 3.38 15.74 6.68
N VAL A 91 2.63 15.44 7.74
CA VAL A 91 3.14 14.77 8.94
C VAL A 91 2.22 13.59 9.22
N GLU A 92 2.77 12.39 9.23
CA GLU A 92 2.07 11.15 9.52
C GLU A 92 2.64 10.56 10.80
N VAL A 93 1.76 10.10 11.69
CA VAL A 93 2.14 9.48 12.97
C VAL A 93 1.30 8.24 13.15
N VAL A 94 1.96 7.09 13.27
CA VAL A 94 1.31 5.80 13.41
C VAL A 94 2.00 5.03 14.52
N ARG A 95 1.24 4.23 15.27
CA ARG A 95 1.86 3.28 16.20
C ARG A 95 2.62 2.21 15.42
N GLU A 96 3.77 1.79 15.92
CA GLU A 96 4.63 0.82 15.25
C GLU A 96 3.89 -0.49 14.95
N ASP A 97 3.12 -1.03 15.91
CA ASP A 97 2.36 -2.27 15.72
C ASP A 97 1.27 -2.17 14.62
N VAL A 98 0.67 -1.00 14.47
CA VAL A 98 -0.30 -0.75 13.40
C VAL A 98 0.41 -0.63 12.05
N ARG A 99 1.56 0.06 12.03
CA ARG A 99 2.37 0.23 10.82
C ARG A 99 2.88 -1.11 10.29
N ASP A 100 3.39 -1.96 11.17
CA ASP A 100 3.87 -3.30 10.81
C ASP A 100 2.73 -4.15 10.23
N ALA A 101 1.56 -4.14 10.89
CA ALA A 101 0.38 -4.85 10.39
C ALA A 101 -0.10 -4.34 9.02
N GLU A 102 0.03 -3.04 8.75
CA GLU A 102 -0.27 -2.46 7.43
C GLU A 102 0.77 -2.82 6.37
N GLN A 103 2.05 -2.91 6.72
CA GLN A 103 3.11 -3.33 5.81
C GLN A 103 3.01 -4.82 5.46
N GLU A 104 2.55 -5.65 6.40
CA GLU A 104 2.29 -7.08 6.17
C GLU A 104 1.03 -7.33 5.33
N ARG A 105 0.12 -6.35 5.23
CA ARG A 105 -1.05 -6.47 4.36
C ARG A 105 -0.63 -6.51 2.90
N PRO A 106 -1.02 -7.55 2.13
CA PRO A 106 -0.73 -7.59 0.71
C PRO A 106 -1.30 -6.36 0.00
N THR A 107 -0.43 -5.51 -0.55
CA THR A 107 -0.86 -4.37 -1.39
C THR A 107 -1.30 -4.82 -2.78
N LEU A 108 -0.96 -6.06 -3.16
CA LEU A 108 -1.38 -6.63 -4.44
C LEU A 108 -2.88 -6.94 -4.37
N LEU A 109 -3.63 -6.47 -5.37
CA LEU A 109 -5.00 -6.89 -5.55
C LEU A 109 -5.02 -8.43 -5.62
N ASP A 110 -5.72 -9.08 -4.69
CA ASP A 110 -5.88 -10.53 -4.70
C ASP A 110 -6.85 -10.91 -5.82
N LEU A 111 -6.27 -11.03 -7.01
CA LEU A 111 -6.96 -11.33 -8.26
C LEU A 111 -6.82 -12.80 -8.59
N VAL A 112 -7.90 -13.35 -9.13
CA VAL A 112 -7.97 -14.72 -9.62
C VAL A 112 -8.36 -14.72 -11.08
N SER A 113 -7.69 -15.58 -11.84
CA SER A 113 -8.02 -15.93 -13.20
C SER A 113 -9.22 -16.90 -13.26
N GLY A 114 -9.73 -17.15 -14.46
CA GLY A 114 -10.82 -18.12 -14.67
C GLY A 114 -10.52 -19.53 -14.13
N PRO A 115 -9.32 -20.09 -14.34
CA PRO A 115 -8.86 -21.31 -13.67
C PRO A 115 -8.97 -21.29 -12.15
N GLU A 116 -8.42 -20.27 -11.50
CA GLU A 116 -8.39 -20.16 -10.04
C GLU A 116 -9.78 -19.94 -9.46
N ALA A 117 -10.63 -19.15 -10.14
CA ALA A 117 -12.03 -18.99 -9.79
C ALA A 117 -12.81 -20.32 -9.88
N ALA A 118 -12.47 -21.16 -10.86
CA ALA A 118 -13.09 -22.48 -11.02
C ALA A 118 -12.71 -23.42 -9.88
N GLU A 119 -11.45 -23.38 -9.43
CA GLU A 119 -10.95 -24.12 -8.28
C GLU A 119 -11.64 -23.67 -6.98
N ILE A 120 -11.74 -22.36 -6.73
CA ILE A 120 -12.46 -21.79 -5.56
C ILE A 120 -13.91 -22.26 -5.52
N LEU A 121 -14.59 -22.22 -6.67
CA LEU A 121 -16.01 -22.58 -6.78
C LEU A 121 -16.24 -24.08 -6.92
N GLY A 122 -15.21 -24.91 -7.06
CA GLY A 122 -15.31 -26.34 -7.30
C GLY A 122 -16.08 -26.69 -8.58
N VAL A 123 -15.92 -25.91 -9.64
CA VAL A 123 -16.58 -26.10 -10.95
C VAL A 123 -15.57 -26.11 -12.10
N SER A 124 -16.04 -26.34 -13.33
CA SER A 124 -15.17 -26.22 -14.51
C SER A 124 -14.95 -24.76 -14.91
N ARG A 125 -13.84 -24.48 -15.62
CA ARG A 125 -13.55 -23.16 -16.20
C ARG A 125 -14.67 -22.64 -17.11
N GLN A 126 -15.26 -23.54 -17.90
CA GLN A 126 -16.39 -23.21 -18.77
C GLN A 126 -17.62 -22.77 -17.95
N ARG A 127 -17.87 -23.43 -16.80
CA ARG A 127 -18.97 -23.04 -15.91
C ARG A 127 -18.72 -21.67 -15.29
N VAL A 128 -17.49 -21.30 -14.96
CA VAL A 128 -17.16 -19.94 -14.51
C VAL A 128 -17.49 -18.91 -15.58
N HIS A 129 -17.09 -19.14 -16.84
CA HIS A 129 -17.45 -18.22 -17.94
C HIS A 129 -18.96 -18.09 -18.13
N GLN A 130 -19.68 -19.20 -18.02
CA GLN A 130 -21.14 -19.16 -18.09
C GLN A 130 -21.74 -18.34 -16.94
N LEU A 131 -21.29 -18.56 -15.70
CA LEU A 131 -21.77 -17.79 -14.54
C LEU A 131 -21.46 -16.30 -14.67
N ALA A 132 -20.25 -15.96 -15.14
CA ALA A 132 -19.85 -14.57 -15.36
C ALA A 132 -20.71 -13.86 -16.42
N HIS A 133 -21.31 -14.60 -17.35
CA HIS A 133 -22.16 -14.03 -18.40
C HIS A 133 -23.66 -14.04 -18.05
N GLU A 134 -24.13 -15.11 -17.40
CA GLU A 134 -25.57 -15.37 -17.20
C GLU A 134 -26.06 -15.09 -15.78
N HIS A 135 -25.18 -15.10 -14.78
CA HIS A 135 -25.58 -14.99 -13.38
C HIS A 135 -25.38 -13.55 -12.88
N PRO A 136 -26.46 -12.82 -12.55
CA PRO A 136 -26.37 -11.39 -12.22
C PRO A 136 -25.55 -11.11 -10.95
N ASP A 137 -25.55 -12.04 -9.98
CA ASP A 137 -24.78 -11.89 -8.74
C ASP A 137 -23.33 -12.37 -8.85
N PHE A 138 -22.90 -12.90 -10.00
CA PHE A 138 -21.50 -13.24 -10.20
C PHE A 138 -20.67 -11.95 -10.27
N PRO A 139 -19.50 -11.88 -9.62
CA PRO A 139 -18.73 -10.65 -9.57
C PRO A 139 -18.36 -10.15 -10.97
N ALA A 140 -18.49 -8.84 -11.17
CA ALA A 140 -17.93 -8.19 -12.34
C ALA A 140 -16.41 -8.38 -12.35
N PRO A 141 -15.80 -8.56 -13.54
CA PRO A 141 -14.36 -8.68 -13.65
C PRO A 141 -13.69 -7.35 -13.24
N ALA A 142 -12.66 -7.45 -12.41
CA ALA A 142 -11.81 -6.32 -12.07
C ALA A 142 -11.01 -5.85 -13.30
N TYR A 143 -10.59 -6.80 -14.13
CA TYR A 143 -9.91 -6.54 -15.39
C TYR A 143 -10.36 -7.51 -16.48
N GLN A 144 -10.44 -7.01 -17.70
CA GLN A 144 -10.62 -7.82 -18.90
C GLN A 144 -9.36 -7.75 -19.74
N LEU A 145 -8.57 -8.82 -19.76
CA LEU A 145 -7.37 -8.94 -20.57
C LEU A 145 -7.69 -9.69 -21.86
N GLY A 146 -6.86 -9.55 -22.89
CA GLY A 146 -7.03 -10.29 -24.15
C GLY A 146 -7.03 -11.81 -23.97
N VAL A 147 -6.39 -12.32 -22.92
CA VAL A 147 -6.30 -13.76 -22.59
C VAL A 147 -7.43 -14.24 -21.65
N GLY A 148 -8.19 -13.34 -21.05
CA GLY A 148 -9.24 -13.69 -20.08
C GLY A 148 -9.52 -12.60 -19.06
N SER A 149 -10.57 -12.80 -18.26
CA SER A 149 -10.95 -11.90 -17.18
C SER A 149 -10.25 -12.25 -15.87
N LEU A 150 -10.01 -11.23 -15.05
CA LEU A 150 -9.55 -11.34 -13.66
C LEU A 150 -10.63 -10.81 -12.73
N TRP A 151 -10.83 -11.49 -11.61
CA TRP A 151 -11.79 -11.12 -10.57
C TRP A 151 -11.09 -10.96 -9.24
N PHE A 152 -11.66 -10.17 -8.34
CA PHE A 152 -11.24 -10.22 -6.93
C PHE A 152 -11.58 -11.58 -6.34
N ARG A 153 -10.60 -12.25 -5.71
CA ARG A 153 -10.78 -13.52 -5.00
C ARG A 153 -11.96 -13.45 -4.04
N ALA A 154 -11.98 -12.41 -3.19
CA ALA A 154 -13.03 -12.20 -2.21
C ALA A 154 -14.43 -12.14 -2.83
N GLY A 155 -14.57 -11.57 -4.03
CA GLY A 155 -15.85 -11.53 -4.75
C GLY A 155 -16.30 -12.92 -5.21
N VAL A 156 -15.37 -13.73 -5.71
CA VAL A 156 -15.64 -15.12 -6.14
C VAL A 156 -15.99 -16.00 -4.95
N GLU A 157 -15.26 -15.89 -3.84
CA GLU A 157 -15.54 -16.63 -2.60
C GLU A 157 -16.90 -16.24 -2.02
N ALA A 158 -17.20 -14.95 -1.94
CA ALA A 158 -18.47 -14.45 -1.44
C ALA A 158 -19.66 -14.91 -2.31
N PHE A 159 -19.47 -14.96 -3.64
CA PHE A 159 -20.44 -15.57 -4.53
C PHE A 159 -20.62 -17.07 -4.21
N GLY A 160 -19.52 -17.82 -4.10
CA GLY A 160 -19.55 -19.26 -3.78
C GLY A 160 -20.26 -19.59 -2.45
N GLN A 161 -20.14 -18.71 -1.45
CA GLN A 161 -20.82 -18.87 -0.16
C GLN A 161 -22.35 -18.69 -0.23
N ARG A 162 -22.83 -17.80 -1.11
CA ARG A 162 -24.27 -17.49 -1.25
C ARG A 162 -24.95 -18.29 -2.36
N TRP A 163 -24.16 -18.84 -3.29
CA TRP A 163 -24.69 -19.44 -4.51
C TRP A 163 -25.22 -20.86 -4.25
N GLU A 164 -26.55 -21.00 -4.29
CA GLU A 164 -27.21 -22.31 -4.25
C GLU A 164 -27.03 -23.05 -5.58
N ARG A 165 -26.20 -24.10 -5.57
CA ARG A 165 -25.96 -24.96 -6.74
C ARG A 165 -27.23 -25.74 -7.10
N ARG A 166 -27.88 -25.40 -8.22
CA ARG A 166 -28.91 -26.29 -8.81
C ARG A 166 -28.22 -27.52 -9.38
N ALA A 167 -28.50 -28.69 -8.79
CA ALA A 167 -28.01 -29.97 -9.29
C ALA A 167 -28.50 -30.20 -10.74
N GLY A 168 -27.58 -30.47 -11.67
CA GLY A 168 -27.91 -30.77 -13.06
C GLY A 168 -28.66 -32.09 -13.22
N ARG A 169 -29.44 -32.21 -14.30
CA ARG A 169 -30.22 -33.42 -14.65
C ARG A 169 -29.30 -34.66 -14.70
N PRO A 170 -29.64 -35.77 -14.03
CA PRO A 170 -28.83 -36.98 -14.06
C PRO A 170 -28.63 -37.47 -15.51
N PRO A 171 -27.45 -37.99 -15.85
CA PRO A 171 -27.19 -38.53 -17.18
C PRO A 171 -28.20 -39.64 -17.48
N SER A 172 -28.85 -39.58 -18.64
CA SER A 172 -29.72 -40.67 -19.08
C SER A 172 -28.84 -41.90 -19.30
N LYS A 173 -29.07 -42.95 -18.53
CA LYS A 173 -28.49 -44.27 -18.81
C LYS A 173 -29.02 -44.72 -20.17
N THR A 174 -28.17 -44.73 -21.19
CA THR A 174 -28.44 -45.46 -22.43
C THR A 174 -28.12 -46.93 -22.14
N ALA A 175 -29.14 -47.77 -22.23
CA ALA A 175 -29.07 -49.22 -22.13
C ALA A 175 -28.60 -49.84 -23.46
#